data_AF-S9SFM9-F1
#
_entry.id   AF-S9SFM9-F1
#
_cell.length_a   1.000
_cell.length_b   1.000
_cell.length_c   1.000
_cell.angle_alpha   90.00
_cell.angle_beta   90.00
_cell.angle_gamma   90.00
#
_symmetry.space_group_name_H-M   'P 1'
#
loop_
_entity.id
_entity.type
_entity.pdbx_description
1 polymer ?
#
loop_
_entity_poly.entity_id
_entity_poly.type
_entity_poly.pdbx_seq_one_letter_code
_entity_poly.pdbx_strand_id
1 'polypeptide(L)' 'MASRRPLRFGFTVDGQPSTGDSADMRVTYHGRFNRKAAEADARRRFEEWRNIGNPLIRRWSADQIVLT' A
#
# COMPACT_ATOMS: atom_id res chain seq x y z
N MET A 1 23.06 2.55 14.18
CA MET A 1 22.27 1.93 13.10
C MET A 1 21.16 2.88 12.72
N ALA A 2 21.14 3.40 11.49
CA ALA A 2 20.05 4.27 11.05
C ALA A 2 18.79 3.40 10.87
N SER A 3 17.87 3.45 11.83
CA SER A 3 16.55 2.84 11.71
C SER A 3 15.78 3.54 10.59
N ARG A 4 15.95 3.08 9.35
CA ARG A 4 15.09 3.49 8.23
C ARG A 4 13.71 2.95 8.51
N ARG A 5 12.82 3.84 8.95
CA ARG A 5 11.41 3.50 9.13
C ARG A 5 10.83 3.12 7.76
N PRO A 6 10.12 1.98 7.65
CA PRO A 6 9.46 1.62 6.41
C PRO A 6 8.44 2.70 6.04
N LEU A 7 8.31 2.99 4.74
CA LEU A 7 7.26 3.89 4.26
C LEU A 7 5.97 3.08 4.15
N ARG A 8 4.93 3.54 4.82
CA ARG A 8 3.64 2.85 4.89
C ARG A 8 2.59 3.72 4.26
N PHE A 9 1.87 3.17 3.30
CA PHE A 9 0.73 3.82 2.65
C PHE A 9 -0.49 2.95 2.87
N GLY A 10 -1.57 3.53 3.38
CA GLY A 10 -2.85 2.88 3.50
C GLY A 10 -3.87 3.57 2.60
N PHE A 11 -4.82 2.79 2.09
CA PHE A 11 -5.93 3.28 1.29
C PHE A 11 -7.23 2.65 1.76
N THR A 12 -8.31 3.44 1.79
CA THR A 12 -9.67 2.92 1.94
C THR A 12 -10.18 2.42 0.59
N VAL A 13 -11.22 1.58 0.60
CA VAL A 13 -11.88 1.12 -0.64
C VAL A 13 -12.38 2.26 -1.53
N ASP A 14 -12.71 3.41 -0.94
CA ASP A 14 -13.10 4.64 -1.63
C ASP A 14 -11.92 5.36 -2.33
N GLY A 15 -10.70 4.90 -2.08
CA GLY A 15 -9.47 5.46 -2.64
C GLY A 15 -8.97 6.70 -1.90
N GLN A 16 -9.39 6.89 -0.66
CA GLN A 16 -8.79 7.91 0.20
C GLN A 16 -7.53 7.37 0.88
N PRO A 17 -6.46 8.16 0.97
CA PRO A 17 -5.30 7.78 1.76
C PRO A 17 -5.70 7.68 3.24
N SER A 18 -5.41 6.54 3.85
CA SER A 18 -5.68 6.26 5.27
C SER A 18 -4.37 6.01 5.98
N THR A 19 -4.17 6.69 7.11
CA THR A 19 -2.96 6.56 7.93
C THR A 19 -3.30 5.73 9.17
N GLY A 20 -3.23 4.40 9.06
CA GLY A 20 -3.36 3.53 10.23
C GLY A 20 -4.25 2.31 10.03
N ASP A 21 -4.98 1.95 11.10
CA ASP A 21 -5.68 0.66 11.19
C ASP A 21 -6.92 0.57 10.29
N SER A 22 -7.49 1.71 9.93
CA SER A 22 -8.70 1.84 9.10
C SER A 22 -8.43 1.77 7.59
N ALA A 23 -7.28 1.26 7.17
CA ALA A 23 -6.96 1.06 5.76
C ALA A 23 -7.41 -0.32 5.28
N ASP A 24 -8.26 -0.36 4.25
CA ASP A 24 -8.67 -1.59 3.57
C ASP A 24 -7.50 -2.27 2.84
N MET A 25 -6.60 -1.46 2.29
CA MET A 25 -5.38 -1.92 1.64
C MET A 25 -4.18 -1.17 2.20
N ARG A 26 -3.09 -1.89 2.43
CA ARG A 26 -1.83 -1.39 2.97
C ARG A 26 -0.68 -1.79 2.06
N VAL A 27 0.20 -0.84 1.79
CA VAL A 27 1.45 -1.06 1.05
C VAL A 27 2.60 -0.59 1.92
N THR A 28 3.47 -1.53 2.29
CA THR A 28 4.62 -1.30 3.16
C THR A 28 5.91 -1.43 2.35
N TYR A 29 6.64 -0.34 2.23
CA TYR A 29 7.93 -0.29 1.55
C TYR A 29 9.08 -0.39 2.56
N HIS A 30 9.87 -1.45 2.44
CA HIS A 30 11.10 -1.63 3.21
C HIS A 30 12.32 -1.35 2.33
N GLY A 31 13.07 -0.30 2.66
CA GLY A 31 14.36 0.01 2.04
C GLY A 31 14.51 1.46 1.60
N ARG A 32 15.32 1.72 0.56
CA ARG A 32 15.56 3.06 0.01
C ARG A 32 14.56 3.39 -1.09
N PHE A 33 13.35 3.74 -0.71
CA PHE A 33 12.37 4.28 -1.64
C PHE A 33 12.28 5.80 -1.53
N ASN A 34 12.15 6.47 -2.67
CA ASN A 34 11.75 7.86 -2.68
C ASN A 34 10.25 7.93 -2.34
N ARG A 35 9.88 8.73 -1.33
CA ARG A 35 8.49 8.84 -0.87
C ARG A 35 7.52 9.16 -2.01
N LYS A 36 7.88 10.04 -2.94
CA LYS A 36 7.02 10.43 -4.07
C LYS A 36 6.82 9.29 -5.07
N ALA A 37 7.88 8.55 -5.35
CA ALA A 37 7.80 7.37 -6.24
C ALA A 37 7.00 6.24 -5.58
N ALA A 38 7.24 5.98 -4.29
CA ALA A 38 6.52 4.98 -3.53
C ALA A 38 5.02 5.31 -3.40
N GLU A 39 4.66 6.58 -3.27
CA GLU A 39 3.27 7.01 -3.22
C GLU A 39 2.54 6.78 -4.55
N ALA A 40 3.17 7.15 -5.68
CA ALA A 40 2.61 6.92 -7.01
C ALA A 40 2.43 5.41 -7.31
N ASP A 41 3.41 4.61 -6.93
CA ASP A 41 3.39 3.15 -7.06
C ASP A 41 2.34 2.51 -6.12
N ALA A 42 2.21 3.02 -4.89
CA ALA A 42 1.18 2.56 -3.95
C ALA A 42 -0.23 2.89 -4.45
N ARG A 43 -0.41 4.08 -5.04
CA ARG A 43 -1.67 4.50 -5.67
C ARG A 43 -2.04 3.58 -6.83
N ARG A 44 -1.08 3.29 -7.71
CA ARG A 44 -1.28 2.35 -8.83
C ARG A 44 -1.70 0.96 -8.33
N ARG A 45 -0.98 0.40 -7.34
CA ARG A 45 -1.33 -0.89 -6.72
C ARG A 45 -2.72 -0.89 -6.11
N PHE A 46 -3.12 0.22 -5.48
CA PHE A 46 -4.46 0.38 -4.97
C PHE A 46 -5.52 0.34 -6.07
N GLU A 47 -5.28 1.01 -7.20
CA GLU A 47 -6.20 0.98 -8.34
C GLU A 47 -6.31 -0.43 -8.94
N GLU A 48 -5.19 -1.15 -9.06
CA GLU A 48 -5.18 -2.54 -9.51
C GLU A 48 -5.95 -3.44 -8.53
N TRP A 49 -5.69 -3.32 -7.22
CA TRP A 49 -6.38 -4.04 -6.16
C TRP A 49 -7.88 -3.75 -6.12
N ARG A 50 -8.28 -2.48 -6.27
CA ARG A 50 -9.68 -2.05 -6.30
C ARG A 50 -10.43 -2.65 -7.48
N ASN A 51 -9.77 -2.77 -8.62
CA ASN A 51 -10.33 -3.37 -9.83
C ASN A 51 -10.42 -4.90 -9.79
N ILE A 52 -9.88 -5.56 -8.74
CA ILE A 52 -10.06 -7.01 -8.56
C ILE A 52 -11.54 -7.29 -8.25
N GLY A 53 -12.24 -7.85 -9.24
CA GLY A 53 -13.64 -8.25 -9.11
C GLY A 53 -13.87 -9.43 -8.15
N ASN A 54 -12.82 -10.19 -7.83
CA ASN A 54 -12.90 -11.29 -6.87
C ASN A 54 -12.61 -10.80 -5.44
N PRO A 55 -13.61 -10.78 -4.53
CA PRO A 55 -13.46 -10.22 -3.19
C PRO A 55 -12.48 -11.02 -2.30
N LEU A 56 -12.31 -12.33 -2.54
CA LEU A 56 -11.35 -13.15 -1.79
C LEU A 56 -9.92 -12.79 -2.18
N ILE A 57 -9.64 -12.74 -3.49
CA ILE A 57 -8.32 -12.34 -3.99
C ILE A 57 -8.00 -10.90 -3.55
N ARG A 58 -8.99 -10.01 -3.60
CA ARG A 58 -8.85 -8.66 -3.08
C ARG A 58 -8.45 -8.67 -1.60
N ARG A 59 -9.13 -9.45 -0.76
CA ARG A 59 -8.79 -9.55 0.67
C ARG A 59 -7.39 -10.11 0.92
N TRP A 60 -6.96 -11.12 0.16
CA TRP A 60 -5.62 -11.69 0.29
C TRP A 60 -4.51 -10.74 -0.16
N SER A 61 -4.78 -9.92 -1.19
CA SER A 61 -3.84 -8.93 -1.72
C SER A 61 -3.91 -7.57 -1.02
N ALA A 62 -4.62 -7.48 0.11
CA ALA A 62 -4.85 -6.24 0.85
C ALA A 62 -3.59 -5.75 1.59
N ASP A 63 -2.70 -6.65 2.02
CA ASP A 63 -1.42 -6.28 2.65
C ASP A 63 -0.27 -6.62 1.69
N GLN A 64 0.39 -5.58 1.17
CA GLN A 64 1.49 -5.72 0.22
C GLN A 64 2.79 -5.20 0.81
N ILE A 65 3.85 -6.00 0.68
CA ILE A 65 5.19 -5.65 1.15
C ILE A 65 6.10 -5.52 -0.07
N VAL A 66 6.70 -4.34 -0.22
CA VAL A 66 7.60 -4.00 -1.31
C VAL A 66 9.01 -3.88 -0.74
N LEU A 67 9.92 -4.67 -1.28
CA LEU A 67 11.34 -4.72 -0.88
C LEU A 67 12.20 -4.15 -2.02
N THR A 68 13.28 -3.44 -1.67
CA THR A 68 14.33 -3.01 -2.62
C THR A 68 15.69 -3.52 -2.19
#